data_AF-H1S083-F1
#
_entry.id   AF-H1S083-F1
#
_cell.length_a   1.000
_cell.length_b   1.000
_cell.length_c   1.000
_cell.angle_alpha   90.00
_cell.angle_beta   90.00
_cell.angle_gamma   90.00
#
_symmetry.space_group_name_H-M   'P 1'
#
loop_
_entity.id
_entity.type
_entity.pdbx_description
1 polymer ?
#
loop_
_entity_poly.entity_id
_entity_poly.type
_entity_poly.pdbx_seq_one_letter_code
_entity_poly.pdbx_strand_id
1 'polypeptide(L)'
;MSSRRRGASLEDQALHRMGLTRRVRLRCQHYAAACRVVSCTDLLATLPLRYARIANEPYANRLLSLPFKVPTLELHLYWHAGGENDGANRWLREQLLAVISALGGGAGELAQD
;
A
#
# COMPACT_ATOMS: atom_id res chain seq x y z
N MET A 1 -5.49 8.28 2.39
CA MET A 1 -5.76 7.24 1.36
C MET A 1 -6.69 7.82 0.30
N SER A 2 -6.45 7.50 -0.98
CA SER A 2 -7.06 8.20 -2.12
C SER A 2 -8.60 8.08 -2.14
N SER A 3 -9.31 9.21 -2.07
CA SER A 3 -10.78 9.30 -2.24
C SER A 3 -11.25 9.01 -3.68
N ARG A 4 -10.34 8.59 -4.56
CA ARG A 4 -10.60 8.35 -5.97
C ARG A 4 -11.61 7.20 -6.11
N ARG A 5 -12.88 7.56 -6.37
CA ARG A 5 -13.93 6.62 -6.80
C ARG A 5 -13.53 5.86 -8.08
N ARG A 6 -12.58 6.41 -8.86
CA ARG A 6 -12.03 5.86 -10.11
C ARG A 6 -10.53 6.17 -10.23
N GLY A 7 -9.76 5.24 -10.77
CA GLY A 7 -8.33 5.41 -11.05
C GLY A 7 -7.60 4.08 -11.20
N ALA A 8 -6.63 4.02 -12.12
CA ALA A 8 -5.81 2.83 -12.33
C ALA A 8 -4.90 2.61 -11.12
N SER A 9 -5.10 1.48 -10.44
CA SER A 9 -4.19 0.99 -9.40
C SER A 9 -2.85 0.53 -10.00
N LEU A 10 -1.83 0.32 -9.16
CA LEU A 10 -0.53 -0.15 -9.64
C LEU A 10 -0.65 -1.51 -10.36
N GLU A 11 -1.51 -2.40 -9.86
CA GLU A 11 -1.79 -3.67 -10.52
C GLU A 11 -2.57 -3.50 -11.84
N ASP A 12 -3.48 -2.51 -11.93
CA ASP A 12 -4.17 -2.21 -13.20
C ASP A 12 -3.17 -1.74 -14.27
N GLN A 13 -2.22 -0.89 -13.89
CA GLN A 13 -1.18 -0.40 -14.80
C GLN A 13 -0.23 -1.51 -15.23
N ALA A 14 0.15 -2.41 -14.31
CA ALA A 14 0.98 -3.57 -14.64
C ALA A 14 0.27 -4.51 -15.62
N LEU A 15 -1.01 -4.83 -15.38
CA LEU A 15 -1.81 -5.65 -16.31
C LEU A 15 -1.94 -4.97 -17.68
N HIS A 16 -2.21 -3.66 -17.70
CA HIS A 16 -2.34 -2.93 -18.96
C HIS A 16 -1.05 -2.96 -19.80
N ARG A 17 0.13 -2.86 -19.16
CA ARG A 17 1.42 -3.01 -19.86
C ARG A 17 1.62 -4.40 -20.47
N MET A 18 0.92 -5.41 -19.97
CA MET A 18 0.89 -6.77 -20.52
C MET A 18 -0.23 -6.98 -21.55
N GLY A 19 -1.00 -5.94 -21.91
CA GLY A 19 -2.18 -6.06 -22.77
C GLY A 19 -3.37 -6.75 -22.10
N LEU A 20 -3.34 -6.89 -20.77
CA LEU A 20 -4.39 -7.55 -19.99
C LEU A 20 -5.28 -6.53 -19.30
N THR A 21 -6.55 -6.90 -19.13
CA THR A 21 -7.50 -6.14 -18.31
C THR A 21 -8.18 -7.09 -17.32
N ARG A 22 -8.49 -6.60 -16.13
CA ARG A 22 -9.25 -7.36 -15.12
C ARG A 22 -10.68 -6.85 -15.03
N ARG A 23 -11.59 -7.73 -14.62
CA ARG A 23 -12.98 -7.38 -14.33
C ARG A 23 -13.13 -6.93 -12.88
N VAL A 24 -13.18 -5.62 -12.65
CA VAL A 24 -13.37 -5.06 -11.30
C VAL A 24 -14.86 -5.11 -10.90
N ARG A 25 -15.23 -6.04 -10.01
CA ARG A 25 -16.61 -6.21 -9.49
C ARG A 25 -16.93 -5.30 -8.31
N LEU A 26 -15.92 -5.01 -7.48
CA LEU A 26 -16.05 -4.18 -6.28
C LEU A 26 -14.76 -3.42 -6.02
N ARG A 27 -14.86 -2.19 -5.49
CA ARG A 27 -13.72 -1.42 -4.96
C ARG A 27 -13.99 -1.09 -3.50
N CYS A 28 -13.10 -1.53 -2.61
CA CYS A 28 -13.15 -1.24 -1.17
C CYS A 28 -12.20 -0.08 -0.84
N GLN A 29 -12.60 0.79 0.08
CA GLN A 29 -11.72 1.86 0.59
C GLN A 29 -10.72 1.38 1.64
N HIS A 30 -10.99 0.24 2.27
CA HIS A 30 -10.19 -0.32 3.36
C HIS A 30 -9.84 -1.79 3.09
N TYR A 31 -8.61 -2.20 3.41
CA TYR A 31 -8.13 -3.56 3.20
C TYR A 31 -8.92 -4.60 4.01
N ALA A 32 -9.29 -4.30 5.26
CA ALA A 32 -10.10 -5.20 6.07
C ALA A 32 -11.47 -5.52 5.43
N ALA A 33 -12.10 -4.53 4.80
CA ALA A 33 -13.34 -4.74 4.06
C ALA A 33 -13.13 -5.62 2.82
N ALA A 34 -12.02 -5.43 2.10
CA ALA A 34 -11.67 -6.28 0.97
C ALA A 34 -11.45 -7.74 1.40
N CYS A 35 -10.70 -7.98 2.48
CA CYS A 35 -10.49 -9.33 3.03
C CYS A 35 -11.80 -9.99 3.46
N ARG A 36 -12.72 -9.24 4.10
CA ARG A 36 -14.06 -9.75 4.45
C ARG A 36 -14.88 -10.13 3.23
N VAL A 37 -14.84 -9.33 2.16
CA VAL A 37 -15.58 -9.65 0.93
C VAL A 37 -15.03 -10.92 0.29
N VAL A 38 -13.70 -11.04 0.21
CA VAL A 38 -13.05 -12.26 -0.32
C VAL A 38 -13.44 -13.49 0.51
N SER A 39 -13.55 -13.39 1.83
CA SER A 39 -13.94 -14.55 2.66
C SER A 39 -15.38 -15.03 2.46
N CYS A 40 -16.21 -14.23 1.80
CA CYS A 40 -17.63 -14.52 1.59
C CYS A 40 -17.99 -14.67 0.10
N THR A 41 -17.01 -14.62 -0.81
CA THR A 41 -17.26 -14.60 -2.27
C THR A 41 -16.13 -15.28 -3.04
N ASP A 42 -16.35 -15.57 -4.33
CA ASP A 42 -15.31 -16.06 -5.23
C ASP A 42 -14.45 -14.94 -5.86
N LEU A 43 -14.37 -13.78 -5.19
CA LEU A 43 -13.57 -12.65 -5.65
C LEU A 43 -12.13 -12.74 -5.15
N LEU A 44 -11.22 -12.08 -5.87
CA LEU A 44 -9.82 -11.91 -5.48
C LEU A 44 -9.52 -10.45 -5.16
N ALA A 45 -8.60 -10.23 -4.23
CA ALA A 45 -8.09 -8.90 -3.90
C ALA A 45 -6.55 -8.89 -3.90
N THR A 46 -5.97 -7.86 -4.50
CA THR A 46 -4.51 -7.61 -4.49
C THR A 46 -4.19 -6.54 -3.45
N LEU A 47 -3.26 -6.85 -2.54
CA LEU A 47 -2.84 -5.97 -1.45
C LEU A 47 -1.32 -6.04 -1.27
N PRO A 48 -0.67 -4.99 -0.72
CA PRO A 48 0.70 -5.12 -0.26
C PRO A 48 0.81 -6.18 0.84
N LEU A 49 1.83 -7.04 0.77
CA LEU A 49 1.95 -8.25 1.60
C LEU A 49 1.84 -7.98 3.10
N ARG A 50 2.45 -6.90 3.61
CA ARG A 50 2.39 -6.54 5.03
C ARG A 50 0.95 -6.31 5.50
N TYR A 51 0.16 -5.58 4.70
CA TYR A 51 -1.26 -5.35 5.00
C TYR A 51 -2.10 -6.60 4.80
N ALA A 52 -1.77 -7.42 3.79
CA ALA A 52 -2.46 -8.69 3.58
C ALA A 52 -2.32 -9.61 4.79
N ARG A 53 -1.15 -9.68 5.44
CA ARG A 53 -0.94 -10.48 6.66
C ARG A 53 -1.78 -9.99 7.84
N ILE A 54 -1.84 -8.68 8.07
CA ILE A 54 -2.54 -8.07 9.20
C ILE A 54 -4.06 -8.08 8.97
N ALA A 55 -4.52 -7.52 7.86
CA ALA A 55 -5.95 -7.33 7.59
C ALA A 55 -6.71 -8.66 7.36
N ASN A 56 -5.98 -9.73 7.01
CA ASN A 56 -6.54 -11.05 6.77
C ASN A 56 -6.61 -11.95 8.01
N GLU A 57 -5.96 -11.56 9.11
CA GLU A 57 -5.93 -12.34 10.36
C GLU A 57 -7.34 -12.83 10.80
N PRO A 58 -8.42 -12.02 10.72
CA PRO A 58 -9.75 -12.48 11.13
C PRO A 58 -10.48 -13.38 10.12
N TYR A 59 -10.01 -13.46 8.87
CA TYR A 59 -10.79 -14.02 7.75
C TYR A 59 -10.19 -15.30 7.16
N ALA A 60 -8.93 -15.62 7.51
CA ALA A 60 -8.23 -16.82 7.07
C ALA A 60 -8.22 -17.06 5.54
N ASN A 61 -8.31 -16.00 4.72
CA ASN A 61 -8.19 -16.16 3.27
C ASN A 61 -6.80 -16.66 2.89
N ARG A 62 -6.71 -17.38 1.77
CA ARG A 62 -5.41 -17.83 1.24
C ARG A 62 -4.62 -16.65 0.70
N LEU A 63 -3.40 -16.45 1.21
CA LEU A 63 -2.45 -15.49 0.66
C LEU A 63 -1.63 -16.14 -0.45
N LEU A 64 -1.65 -15.55 -1.64
CA LEU A 64 -0.93 -16.02 -2.82
C LEU A 64 0.03 -14.93 -3.30
N SER A 65 1.19 -15.34 -3.81
CA SER A 65 2.09 -14.43 -4.52
C SER A 65 1.44 -13.92 -5.79
N LEU A 66 1.66 -12.65 -6.11
CA LEU A 66 1.15 -12.06 -7.34
C LEU A 66 1.84 -12.71 -8.55
N PRO A 67 1.11 -13.17 -9.58
CA PRO A 67 1.69 -13.93 -10.70
C PRO A 67 2.38 -13.04 -11.75
N PHE A 68 2.56 -11.75 -11.45
CA PHE A 68 3.23 -10.78 -12.31
C PHE A 68 3.93 -9.72 -11.45
N LYS A 69 4.88 -9.01 -12.06
CA LYS A 69 5.63 -7.93 -11.40
C LYS A 69 4.82 -6.64 -11.39
N VAL A 70 4.80 -5.98 -10.24
CA VAL A 70 4.23 -4.63 -10.04
C VAL A 70 5.36 -3.77 -9.45
N PRO A 71 5.43 -2.46 -9.79
CA PRO A 71 6.38 -1.56 -9.15
C PRO A 71 6.30 -1.63 -7.62
N THR A 72 7.43 -1.50 -6.95
CA THR A 72 7.49 -1.44 -5.50
C THR A 72 6.70 -0.23 -5.00
N LEU A 73 5.96 -0.42 -3.91
CA LEU A 73 5.28 0.69 -3.25
C LEU A 73 6.30 1.49 -2.44
N GLU A 74 6.52 2.74 -2.83
CA GLU A 74 7.37 3.68 -2.09
C GLU A 74 6.55 4.42 -1.03
N LEU A 75 7.15 4.58 0.15
CA LEU A 75 6.59 5.35 1.25
C LEU A 75 7.46 6.59 1.45
N HIS A 76 6.83 7.76 1.37
CA HIS A 76 7.49 9.04 1.59
C HIS A 76 6.92 9.72 2.84
N LEU A 77 7.79 10.43 3.56
CA LEU A 77 7.43 11.31 4.67
C LEU A 77 7.36 12.73 4.12
N TYR A 78 6.25 13.42 4.40
CA TYR A 78 6.05 14.81 3.98
C TYR A 78 5.89 15.70 5.21
N TRP A 79 6.44 16.90 5.13
CA TRP A 79 6.27 17.97 6.11
C TRP A 79 6.23 19.31 5.38
N HIS A 80 5.67 20.32 6.04
CA HIS A 80 5.68 21.68 5.49
C HIS A 80 7.10 22.26 5.57
N ALA A 81 7.52 23.04 4.57
CA ALA A 81 8.86 23.64 4.52
C ALA A 81 9.23 24.44 5.80
N GLY A 82 8.25 25.16 6.38
CA GLY A 82 8.45 25.89 7.64
C GLY A 82 8.74 24.99 8.87
N GLY A 83 8.46 23.69 8.78
CA GLY A 83 8.77 22.70 9.82
C GLY A 83 10.14 22.03 9.67
N GLU A 84 10.93 22.36 8.64
CA GLU A 84 12.24 21.74 8.41
C GLU A 84 13.20 21.92 9.60
N ASN A 85 13.20 23.12 10.17
CA ASN A 85 14.06 23.50 11.29
C ASN A 85 13.36 23.41 12.65
N ASP A 86 12.15 22.86 12.71
CA ASP A 86 11.49 22.57 13.98
C ASP A 86 12.12 21.34 14.64
N GLY A 87 12.59 21.52 15.88
CA GLY A 87 13.32 20.47 16.60
C GLY A 87 12.47 19.24 16.90
N ALA A 88 11.19 19.44 17.25
CA ALA A 88 10.27 18.34 17.55
C ALA A 88 9.92 17.54 16.30
N ASN A 89 9.66 18.22 15.17
CA ASN A 89 9.42 17.59 13.88
C ASN A 89 10.62 16.75 13.43
N ARG A 90 11.83 17.32 13.50
CA ARG A 90 13.07 16.63 13.12
C ARG A 90 13.28 15.38 13.96
N TRP A 91 13.18 15.51 15.29
CA TRP A 91 13.29 14.38 16.20
C TRP A 91 12.29 13.27 15.84
N LEU A 92 11.02 13.61 15.60
CA LEU A 92 10.02 12.62 15.22
C LEU A 92 10.34 11.94 13.88
N ARG A 93 10.80 12.70 12.87
CA ARG A 93 11.21 12.15 11.57
C ARG A 93 12.36 11.15 11.73
N GLU A 94 13.38 11.49 12.51
CA GLU A 94 14.52 10.61 12.81
C GLU A 94 14.06 9.32 13.51
N GLN A 95 13.18 9.43 14.51
CA GLN A 95 12.64 8.26 15.21
C GLN A 95 11.82 7.36 14.28
N LEU A 96 11.00 7.93 13.40
CA LEU A 96 10.23 7.17 12.41
C LEU A 96 11.15 6.44 11.43
N LEU A 97 12.17 7.12 10.90
CA LEU A 97 13.15 6.53 9.98
C LEU A 97 13.92 5.39 10.64
N ALA A 98 14.33 5.55 11.91
CA ALA A 98 15.01 4.50 12.67
C ALA A 98 14.13 3.24 12.81
N VAL A 99 12.86 3.40 13.18
CA VAL A 99 11.91 2.28 13.32
C VAL A 99 11.64 1.60 11.98
N ILE A 100 11.42 2.37 10.91
CA ILE A 100 11.15 1.83 9.58
C ILE A 100 12.34 1.03 9.05
N SER A 101 13.56 1.56 9.23
CA SER A 101 14.81 0.89 8.84
C SER A 101 14.97 -0.44 9.59
N ALA A 102 14.71 -0.45 10.90
CA ALA A 102 14.77 -1.67 11.72
C ALA A 102 13.75 -2.74 11.28
N LEU A 103 12.60 -2.33 10.71
CA LEU A 103 11.56 -3.23 10.22
C LEU A 103 11.80 -3.76 8.79
N GLY A 104 12.97 -3.47 8.21
CA GLY A 104 13.33 -3.86 6.84
C GLY A 104 12.59 -3.08 5.75
N GLY A 105 12.05 -1.90 6.08
CA GLY A 105 11.53 -0.98 5.09
C GLY A 105 12.69 -0.30 4.38
N GLY A 106 12.86 -0.54 3.07
CA GLY A 106 13.78 0.25 2.27
C GLY A 106 13.38 1.72 2.36
N ALA A 107 14.30 2.56 2.83
CA ALA A 107 14.11 4.00 2.90
C ALA A 107 13.96 4.54 1.48
N GLY A 108 12.72 4.88 1.10
CA GLY A 108 12.47 5.70 -0.06
C GLY A 108 13.03 7.09 0.20
N GLU A 109 13.78 7.59 -0.78
CA GLU A 109 14.49 8.86 -0.75
C GLU A 109 13.57 10.01 -0.32
N LEU A 110 14.10 10.90 0.52
CA LEU A 110 13.39 12.08 1.03
C LEU A 110 13.14 13.02 -0.15
N ALA A 111 11.97 12.92 -0.77
CA ALA A 111 11.54 13.86 -1.80
C ALA A 111 11.22 15.21 -1.13
N GLN A 112 12.10 16.18 -1.34
CA GLN A 112 11.85 17.59 -1.09
C GLN A 112 11.07 18.15 -2.28
N ASP A 113 9.82 18.55 -2.05
CA ASP A 113 9.09 19.52 -2.89
C ASP A 113 8.82 20.78 -2.05
#